data_AF-A0A0L8I5M2-F1
#
_entry.id   AF-A0A0L8I5M2-F1
#
_cell.length_a   1.000
_cell.length_b   1.000
_cell.length_c   1.000
_cell.angle_alpha   90.00
_cell.angle_beta   90.00
_cell.angle_gamma   90.00
#
_symmetry.space_group_name_H-M   'P 1'
#
loop_
_entity.id
_entity.type
_entity.pdbx_description
1 polymer ?
#
loop_
_entity_poly.entity_id
_entity_poly.type
_entity_poly.pdbx_seq_one_letter_code
_entity_poly.pdbx_strand_id
1 'polypeptide(L)'
;MDDRRIPKQLLYRELAQGKRPRGRPKLKYKNTCKTSLSKCEVAVGTWEEKAEDKTAGRTVVKEGTASLESSYRNKQVEKRQRRKENNRNAECQATLLVCKYCDRNCASIIGRISHERSCKKRRA
;
A
#
# COMPACT_ATOMS: atom_id res chain seq x y z
N MET A 1 -25.68 22.13 7.42
CA MET A 1 -25.63 22.20 5.92
C MET A 1 -27.03 22.20 5.30
N ASP A 2 -27.29 23.12 4.37
CA ASP A 2 -28.53 23.20 3.55
C ASP A 2 -28.70 21.98 2.60
N ASP A 3 -29.94 21.49 2.44
CA ASP A 3 -30.34 20.37 1.57
C ASP A 3 -30.15 20.65 0.08
N ARG A 4 -30.05 21.91 -0.31
CA ARG A 4 -29.76 22.30 -1.69
C ARG A 4 -28.28 22.11 -2.08
N ARG A 5 -27.38 21.85 -1.11
CA ARG A 5 -25.95 21.72 -1.38
C ARG A 5 -25.61 20.38 -2.02
N ILE A 6 -24.88 20.43 -3.15
CA ILE A 6 -24.43 19.26 -3.93
C ILE A 6 -23.75 18.17 -3.06
N PRO A 7 -22.85 18.48 -2.10
CA PRO A 7 -22.26 17.44 -1.25
C PRO A 7 -23.29 16.68 -0.42
N LYS A 8 -24.26 17.38 0.19
CA LYS A 8 -25.33 16.77 0.97
C LYS A 8 -26.24 15.95 0.06
N GLN A 9 -26.61 16.49 -1.11
CA GLN A 9 -27.38 15.75 -2.11
C GLN A 9 -26.66 14.48 -2.56
N LEU A 10 -25.37 14.54 -2.91
CA LEU A 10 -24.59 13.36 -3.32
C LEU A 10 -24.45 12.32 -2.21
N LEU A 11 -24.23 12.74 -0.95
CA LEU A 11 -24.04 11.83 0.17
C LEU A 11 -25.36 11.22 0.68
N TYR A 12 -26.49 11.92 0.53
CA TYR A 12 -27.78 11.53 1.12
C TYR A 12 -28.86 11.20 0.08
N ARG A 13 -28.58 11.32 -1.23
CA ARG A 13 -29.52 11.12 -2.35
C ARG A 13 -30.33 9.83 -2.31
N GLU A 14 -29.73 8.75 -1.81
CA GLU A 14 -30.24 7.40 -2.04
C GLU A 14 -30.83 6.71 -0.81
N LEU A 15 -31.16 7.43 0.28
CA LEU A 15 -31.99 6.88 1.36
C LEU A 15 -32.54 8.02 2.21
N ALA A 16 -33.62 8.64 1.76
CA ALA A 16 -34.54 9.30 2.68
C ALA A 16 -35.49 8.28 3.33
N GLN A 17 -35.96 7.28 2.56
CA GLN A 17 -36.86 6.22 3.04
C GLN A 17 -36.56 4.88 2.31
N GLY A 18 -36.49 3.76 3.03
CA GLY A 18 -36.35 2.40 2.49
C GLY A 18 -35.43 1.46 3.29
N LYS A 19 -35.69 0.15 3.27
CA LYS A 19 -34.81 -0.90 3.83
C LYS A 19 -33.95 -1.53 2.74
N ARG A 20 -32.70 -1.88 3.07
CA ARG A 20 -31.80 -2.57 2.13
C ARG A 20 -32.17 -4.06 2.03
N PRO A 21 -31.99 -4.69 0.86
CA PRO A 21 -32.10 -6.13 0.75
C PRO A 21 -31.09 -6.80 1.69
N ARG A 22 -31.53 -7.84 2.40
CA ARG A 22 -30.65 -8.68 3.23
C ARG A 22 -29.70 -9.48 2.32
N GLY A 23 -28.45 -9.64 2.73
CA GLY A 23 -27.43 -10.38 1.97
C GLY A 23 -26.20 -9.54 1.61
N ARG A 24 -25.84 -9.47 0.33
CA ARG A 24 -24.66 -8.74 -0.18
C ARG A 24 -25.05 -7.50 -1.02
N PRO A 25 -25.48 -6.38 -0.39
CA PRO A 25 -25.71 -5.14 -1.10
C PRO A 25 -24.46 -4.64 -1.84
N LYS A 26 -24.66 -4.06 -3.03
CA LYS A 26 -23.58 -3.38 -3.76
C LYS A 26 -23.03 -2.19 -2.94
N LEU A 27 -21.73 -1.93 -3.09
CA LEU A 27 -21.08 -0.77 -2.49
C LEU A 27 -21.66 0.52 -3.10
N LYS A 28 -22.10 1.44 -2.24
CA LYS A 28 -22.62 2.74 -2.69
C LYS A 28 -21.51 3.76 -2.82
N TYR A 29 -21.71 4.73 -3.70
CA TYR A 29 -20.83 5.89 -3.83
C TYR A 29 -20.61 6.62 -2.50
N LYS A 30 -21.67 6.84 -1.70
CA LYS A 30 -21.57 7.39 -0.33
C LYS A 30 -20.54 6.65 0.53
N ASN A 31 -20.54 5.32 0.49
CA ASN A 31 -19.64 4.52 1.30
C ASN A 31 -18.19 4.72 0.85
N THR A 32 -17.95 4.81 -0.46
CA THR A 32 -16.66 5.18 -1.03
C THR A 32 -16.22 6.58 -0.57
N CYS A 33 -17.12 7.58 -0.60
CA CYS A 33 -16.82 8.92 -0.09
C CYS A 33 -16.44 8.90 1.40
N LYS A 34 -17.19 8.16 2.23
CA LYS A 34 -16.87 8.00 3.67
C LYS A 34 -15.51 7.34 3.89
N THR A 35 -15.17 6.33 3.09
CA THR A 35 -13.85 5.67 3.20
C THR A 35 -12.74 6.62 2.78
N SER A 36 -12.93 7.38 1.70
CA SER A 36 -11.95 8.39 1.26
C SER A 36 -11.76 9.50 2.31
N LEU A 37 -12.85 10.01 2.89
CA LEU A 37 -12.80 11.02 3.95
C LEU A 37 -12.05 10.50 5.18
N SER A 38 -12.34 9.27 5.61
CA SER A 38 -11.62 8.64 6.72
C SER A 38 -10.13 8.49 6.45
N LYS A 39 -9.73 8.20 5.20
CA LYS A 39 -8.32 8.13 4.80
C LYS A 39 -7.63 9.49 4.78
N CYS A 40 -8.38 10.56 4.54
CA CYS A 40 -7.92 11.93 4.65
C CYS A 40 -8.00 12.47 6.10
N GLU A 41 -8.18 11.60 7.09
CA GLU A 41 -8.29 11.99 8.52
C GLU A 41 -9.46 12.94 8.83
N VAL A 42 -10.46 12.98 7.94
CA VAL A 42 -11.69 13.75 8.15
C VAL A 42 -12.71 12.85 8.84
N ALA A 43 -12.99 13.13 10.11
CA ALA A 43 -13.95 12.39 10.91
C ALA A 43 -15.37 12.48 10.31
N VAL A 44 -15.94 11.33 9.94
CA VAL A 44 -17.27 11.21 9.30
C VAL A 44 -18.42 11.60 10.25
N GLY A 45 -18.18 11.73 11.55
CA GLY A 45 -19.16 12.22 12.53
C GLY A 45 -19.22 13.75 12.62
N THR A 46 -18.08 14.43 12.51
CA THR A 46 -17.95 15.89 12.72
C THR A 46 -17.66 16.67 11.43
N TRP A 47 -17.65 15.99 10.28
CA TRP A 47 -17.38 16.64 8.99
C TRP A 47 -18.46 17.66 8.59
N GLU A 48 -19.72 17.49 9.00
CA GLU A 48 -20.79 18.44 8.64
C GLU A 48 -20.60 19.78 9.35
N GLU A 49 -20.19 19.74 10.61
CA GLU A 49 -19.81 20.90 11.42
C GLU A 49 -18.58 21.59 10.81
N LYS A 50 -17.54 20.83 10.48
CA LYS A 50 -16.34 21.37 9.83
C LYS A 50 -16.59 21.94 8.43
N ALA A 51 -17.65 21.50 7.75
CA ALA A 51 -18.00 21.95 6.42
C ALA A 51 -19.08 23.06 6.41
N GLU A 52 -19.51 23.51 7.59
CA GLU A 52 -20.32 24.71 7.75
C GLU A 52 -19.50 25.96 7.37
N ASP A 53 -18.30 26.09 7.93
CA ASP A 53 -17.30 27.01 7.41
C ASP A 53 -16.63 26.42 6.16
N LYS A 54 -16.92 27.05 5.02
CA LYS A 54 -16.44 26.65 3.71
C LYS A 54 -14.91 26.75 3.59
N THR A 55 -14.31 27.73 4.25
CA THR A 55 -12.87 27.97 4.17
C THR A 55 -12.12 26.93 5.00
N ALA A 56 -12.48 26.76 6.26
CA ALA A 56 -11.95 25.72 7.14
C ALA A 56 -12.13 24.31 6.54
N GLY A 57 -13.32 24.00 6.03
CA GLY A 57 -13.59 22.70 5.40
C GLY A 57 -12.72 22.42 4.18
N ARG A 58 -12.44 23.44 3.36
CA ARG A 58 -11.53 23.29 2.20
C ARG A 58 -10.10 23.03 2.64
N THR A 59 -9.62 23.75 3.65
CA THR A 59 -8.26 23.59 4.18
C THR A 59 -8.04 22.18 4.73
N VAL A 60 -8.95 21.72 5.59
CA VAL A 60 -8.87 20.37 6.20
C VAL A 60 -8.86 19.27 5.13
N VAL A 61 -9.74 19.37 4.12
CA VAL A 61 -9.76 18.38 3.03
C VAL A 61 -8.47 18.43 2.23
N LYS A 62 -7.94 19.62 1.91
CA LYS A 62 -6.70 19.78 1.15
C LYS A 62 -5.50 19.16 1.89
N GLU A 63 -5.36 19.46 3.17
CA GLU A 63 -4.32 18.89 4.03
C GLU A 63 -4.44 17.37 4.12
N GLY A 64 -5.63 16.87 4.43
CA GLY A 64 -5.90 15.43 4.49
C GLY A 64 -5.59 14.70 3.17
N THR A 65 -5.93 15.31 2.02
CA THR A 65 -5.58 14.74 0.72
C THR A 65 -4.08 14.74 0.45
N ALA A 66 -3.36 15.80 0.83
CA ALA A 66 -1.91 15.87 0.68
C ALA A 66 -1.20 14.81 1.53
N SER A 67 -1.65 14.62 2.77
CA SER A 67 -1.15 13.56 3.67
C SER A 67 -1.44 12.16 3.14
N LEU A 68 -2.63 11.94 2.58
CA LEU A 68 -2.98 10.67 1.96
C LEU A 68 -2.10 10.36 0.74
N GLU A 69 -1.88 11.34 -0.13
CA GLU A 69 -1.00 11.20 -1.28
C GLU A 69 0.45 10.93 -0.89
N SER A 70 0.97 11.65 0.12
CA SER A 70 2.34 11.44 0.60
C SER A 70 2.50 10.03 1.18
N SER A 71 1.53 9.53 1.95
CA SER A 71 1.50 8.15 2.44
C SER A 71 1.53 7.13 1.30
N TYR A 72 0.75 7.36 0.22
CA TYR A 72 0.79 6.49 -0.95
C TYR A 72 2.14 6.53 -1.67
N ARG A 73 2.74 7.71 -1.85
CA ARG A 73 4.08 7.83 -2.45
C ARG A 73 5.12 7.09 -1.61
N ASN A 74 5.10 7.25 -0.29
CA ASN A 74 6.02 6.58 0.63
C ASN A 74 5.89 5.06 0.54
N LYS A 75 4.66 4.52 0.52
CA LYS A 75 4.43 3.08 0.33
C LYS A 75 4.98 2.56 -1.01
N GLN A 76 4.93 3.37 -2.07
CA GLN A 76 5.51 2.98 -3.37
C GLN A 76 7.05 3.01 -3.33
N VAL A 77 7.63 4.01 -2.67
CA VAL A 77 9.08 4.12 -2.45
C VAL A 77 9.59 2.94 -1.63
N GLU A 78 8.92 2.61 -0.52
CA GLU A 78 9.25 1.47 0.34
C GLU A 78 9.19 0.14 -0.45
N LYS A 79 8.13 -0.08 -1.23
CA LYS A 79 8.03 -1.23 -2.13
C LYS A 79 9.18 -1.30 -3.13
N ARG A 80 9.62 -0.16 -3.66
CA ARG A 80 10.76 -0.08 -4.60
C ARG A 80 12.08 -0.38 -3.88
N GLN A 81 12.28 0.16 -2.66
CA GLN A 81 13.46 -0.11 -1.84
C GLN A 81 13.57 -1.60 -1.51
N ARG A 82 12.47 -2.23 -1.07
CA ARG A 82 12.44 -3.68 -0.79
C ARG A 82 12.80 -4.53 -2.00
N ARG A 83 12.40 -4.13 -3.21
CA ARG A 83 12.81 -4.83 -4.45
C ARG A 83 14.31 -4.68 -4.72
N LYS A 84 14.88 -3.49 -4.51
CA LYS A 84 16.33 -3.27 -4.67
C LYS A 84 17.13 -4.08 -3.67
N GLU A 85 16.70 -4.13 -2.42
CA GLU A 85 17.35 -4.92 -1.37
C GLU A 85 17.27 -6.42 -1.68
N ASN A 86 16.10 -6.93 -2.07
CA ASN A 86 15.96 -8.33 -2.47
C ASN A 86 16.87 -8.70 -3.66
N ASN A 87 17.01 -7.79 -4.63
CA ASN A 87 17.89 -8.01 -5.78
C ASN A 87 19.37 -8.04 -5.37
N ARG A 88 19.83 -7.11 -4.51
CA ARG A 88 21.19 -7.15 -3.92
C ARG A 88 21.43 -8.44 -3.15
N ASN A 89 20.46 -8.88 -2.36
CA ASN A 89 20.55 -10.13 -1.62
C ASN A 89 20.64 -11.34 -2.56
N ALA A 90 19.94 -11.32 -3.69
CA ALA A 90 20.04 -12.36 -4.72
C ALA A 90 21.43 -12.38 -5.37
N GLU A 91 22.03 -11.21 -5.66
CA GLU A 91 23.40 -11.10 -6.15
C GLU A 91 24.42 -11.67 -5.14
N CYS A 92 24.26 -11.37 -3.84
CA CYS A 92 25.08 -11.98 -2.78
C CYS A 92 24.85 -13.49 -2.65
N GLN A 93 23.65 -14.00 -2.88
CA GLN A 93 23.41 -15.45 -2.86
C GLN A 93 24.04 -16.15 -4.07
N ALA A 94 24.12 -15.50 -5.22
CA ALA A 94 24.78 -16.07 -6.40
C ALA A 94 26.28 -16.30 -6.16
N THR A 95 26.96 -15.40 -5.45
CA THR A 95 28.39 -15.60 -5.08
C THR A 95 28.59 -16.76 -4.10
N LEU A 96 27.60 -17.05 -3.24
CA LEU A 96 27.60 -18.22 -2.36
C LEU A 96 27.46 -19.57 -3.09
N LEU A 97 27.23 -19.56 -4.40
CA LEU A 97 27.15 -20.77 -5.21
C LEU A 97 28.46 -21.13 -5.90
N VAL A 98 29.49 -20.28 -5.81
CA VAL A 98 30.78 -20.49 -6.46
C VAL A 98 31.74 -21.25 -5.55
N CYS A 99 32.37 -22.31 -6.06
CA CYS A 99 33.40 -23.07 -5.33
C CYS A 99 34.64 -22.21 -5.07
N LYS A 100 35.07 -22.12 -3.81
CA LYS A 100 36.23 -21.29 -3.40
C LYS A 100 37.58 -21.70 -3.96
N TYR A 101 37.70 -22.92 -4.50
CA TYR A 101 38.99 -23.48 -4.95
C TYR A 101 39.10 -23.59 -6.47
N CYS A 102 37.98 -23.65 -7.19
CA CYS A 102 37.99 -23.90 -8.62
C CYS A 102 37.05 -23.00 -9.43
N ASP A 103 36.42 -22.03 -8.77
CA ASP A 103 35.51 -21.03 -9.36
C ASP A 103 34.33 -21.62 -10.14
N ARG A 104 33.99 -22.89 -9.87
CA ARG A 104 32.84 -23.56 -10.48
C ARG A 104 31.54 -23.08 -9.84
N ASN A 105 30.59 -22.60 -10.66
CA ASN A 105 29.21 -22.35 -10.23
C ASN A 105 28.47 -23.66 -9.93
N CYS A 106 27.92 -23.77 -8.74
CA CYS A 106 27.12 -24.90 -8.29
C CYS A 106 25.63 -24.53 -8.27
N ALA A 107 24.73 -25.50 -8.46
CA ALA A 107 23.28 -25.22 -8.51
C ALA A 107 22.64 -24.94 -7.13
N SER A 108 23.33 -25.30 -6.04
CA SER A 108 22.83 -25.10 -4.68
C SER A 108 23.98 -24.97 -3.67
N ILE A 109 23.70 -24.39 -2.50
CA ILE A 109 24.68 -24.24 -1.41
C ILE A 109 25.17 -25.61 -0.94
N ILE A 110 24.27 -26.58 -0.79
CA ILE A 110 24.63 -27.96 -0.41
C ILE A 110 25.51 -28.60 -1.49
N GLY A 111 25.16 -28.40 -2.77
CA GLY A 111 25.95 -28.87 -3.90
C GLY A 111 27.37 -28.28 -3.91
N ARG A 112 27.51 -26.97 -3.63
CA ARG A 112 28.81 -26.32 -3.45
C ARG A 112 29.60 -26.96 -2.31
N ILE A 113 29.00 -27.10 -1.13
CA ILE A 113 29.68 -27.68 0.05
C ILE A 113 30.16 -29.11 -0.23
N SER A 114 29.32 -29.92 -0.88
CA SER A 114 29.70 -31.28 -1.29
C SER A 114 30.86 -31.26 -2.28
N HIS A 115 30.79 -30.39 -3.30
CA HIS A 115 31.84 -30.24 -4.29
C HIS A 115 33.17 -29.78 -3.66
N GLU A 116 33.14 -28.82 -2.72
CA GLU A 116 34.34 -28.36 -2.00
C GLU A 116 35.03 -29.47 -1.21
N ARG A 117 34.31 -30.51 -0.75
CA ARG A 117 34.90 -31.68 -0.09
C ARG A 117 35.66 -32.61 -1.05
N SER A 118 35.22 -32.67 -2.30
CA SER A 118 35.81 -33.52 -3.36
C SER A 118 36.57 -32.72 -4.43
N CYS A 119 36.78 -31.42 -4.23
CA CYS A 119 37.35 -30.54 -5.24
C CYS A 119 38.82 -30.90 -5.50
N LYS A 120 39.17 -31.13 -6.76
CA LYS A 120 40.53 -31.52 -7.17
C LYS A 120 41.55 -30.42 -6.86
N LYS A 121 41.22 -29.15 -7.12
CA LYS A 121 42.09 -27.98 -6.83
C LYS A 121 42.29 -27.70 -5.33
N ARG A 122 41.51 -28.34 -4.44
CA ARG A 122 41.71 -28.28 -2.98
C ARG A 122 42.70 -29.35 -2.50
N ARG A 123 42.80 -30.47 -3.22
CA ARG A 123 43.63 -31.63 -2.88
C ARG A 123 44.97 -31.66 -3.62
N ALA A 124 45.18 -30.72 -4.53
CA ALA A 124 46.45 -30.42 -5.17
C ALA A 124 47.18 -29.36 -4.35
#